data_AF-W1DUZ1-F1
#
_entry.id   AF-W1DUZ1-F1
#
_cell.length_a   1.000
_cell.length_b   1.000
_cell.length_c   1.000
_cell.angle_alpha   90.00
_cell.angle_beta   90.00
_cell.angle_gamma   90.00
#
_symmetry.space_group_name_H-M   'P 1'
#
loop_
_entity.id
_entity.type
_entity.pdbx_description
1 polymer ?
#
loop_
_entity_poly.entity_id
_entity_poly.type
_entity_poly.pdbx_seq_one_letter_code
_entity_poly.pdbx_strand_id
1 'polypeptide(L)' 'MLELLKARGAQYPAEHNVGHLYEAPESLQQFYRQNDPTNSMNPGIGKTSKQKYWGEAAPTPASPADPQ' A
#
# COMPACT_ATOMS: atom_id res chain seq x y z
N MET A 1 -7.93 -20.36 -8.98
CA MET A 1 -8.71 -20.53 -7.72
C MET A 1 -9.10 -19.19 -7.11
N LEU A 2 -8.16 -18.29 -6.82
CA LEU A 2 -8.47 -16.94 -6.30
C LEU A 2 -9.33 -16.10 -7.27
N GLU A 3 -9.09 -16.21 -8.58
CA GLU A 3 -9.89 -15.51 -9.59
C GLU A 3 -11.37 -15.92 -9.60
N LEU A 4 -11.66 -17.21 -9.37
CA LEU A 4 -13.04 -17.73 -9.29
C LEU A 4 -13.77 -17.19 -8.05
N LEU A 5 -13.04 -17.03 -6.95
CA LEU A 5 -13.58 -16.49 -5.71
C LEU A 5 -13.83 -14.97 -5.83
N LYS A 6 -12.90 -14.24 -6.45
CA LYS A 6 -13.09 -12.83 -6.81
C LYS A 6 -14.29 -12.63 -7.75
N ALA A 7 -14.44 -13.50 -8.75
CA ALA A 7 -15.58 -13.48 -9.67
C ALA A 7 -16.92 -13.76 -8.98
N ARG A 8 -16.90 -14.50 -7.87
CA ARG A 8 -18.08 -14.73 -7.00
C ARG A 8 -18.29 -13.61 -5.96
N GLY A 9 -17.52 -12.53 -6.02
CA GLY A 9 -17.63 -11.38 -5.11
C GLY A 9 -17.07 -11.62 -3.71
N ALA A 10 -16.37 -12.74 -3.50
CA ALA A 10 -15.79 -13.04 -2.19
C ALA A 10 -14.49 -12.27 -2.00
N GLN A 11 -14.36 -11.60 -0.85
CA GLN A 11 -13.17 -10.84 -0.47
C GLN A 11 -12.18 -11.73 0.28
N TYR A 12 -10.90 -11.59 -0.06
CA TYR A 12 -9.81 -12.30 0.59
C TYR A 12 -8.62 -11.37 0.80
N PRO A 13 -7.83 -11.58 1.85
CA PRO A 13 -8.03 -12.55 2.94
C PRO A 13 -8.98 -12.02 4.03
N ALA A 14 -9.82 -12.91 4.59
CA ALA A 14 -10.88 -12.53 5.52
C ALA A 14 -10.36 -12.18 6.94
N GLU A 15 -9.35 -12.90 7.43
CA GLU A 15 -8.82 -12.73 8.80
C GLU A 15 -7.30 -12.50 8.86
N HIS A 16 -6.54 -13.02 7.89
CA HIS A 16 -5.07 -13.11 7.98
C HIS A 16 -4.30 -11.90 7.40
N ASN A 17 -4.98 -10.85 6.92
CA ASN A 17 -4.38 -9.72 6.20
C ASN A 17 -3.60 -10.16 4.93
N VAL A 18 -3.25 -9.22 4.06
CA VAL A 18 -2.75 -9.53 2.70
C VAL A 18 -1.35 -10.15 2.68
N GLY A 19 -0.52 -9.83 3.69
CA GLY A 19 0.89 -10.24 3.74
C GLY A 19 1.61 -9.89 2.44
N HIS A 20 2.47 -10.78 1.93
CA HIS A 20 3.04 -10.66 0.57
C HIS A 20 2.39 -11.63 -0.44
N LEU A 21 1.41 -12.41 0.01
CA LEU A 21 0.79 -13.49 -0.76
C LEU A 21 -0.38 -12.98 -1.60
N TYR A 22 -1.13 -12.02 -1.05
CA TYR A 22 -2.31 -11.46 -1.67
C TYR A 22 -2.04 -10.04 -2.15
N GLU A 23 -2.70 -9.67 -3.24
CA GLU A 23 -2.71 -8.30 -3.72
C GLU A 23 -3.60 -7.45 -2.80
N ALA A 24 -3.07 -6.33 -2.32
CA ALA A 24 -3.86 -5.40 -1.53
C ALA A 24 -4.89 -4.68 -2.41
N PRO A 25 -6.15 -4.52 -1.95
CA PRO A 25 -7.10 -3.65 -2.63
C PRO A 25 -6.59 -2.20 -2.59
N GLU A 26 -7.02 -1.39 -3.57
CA GLU A 26 -6.55 -0.02 -3.76
C GLU A 26 -6.71 0.85 -2.50
N SER A 27 -7.85 0.73 -1.81
CA SER A 27 -8.10 1.44 -0.55
C SER A 27 -7.07 1.12 0.53
N LEU A 28 -6.63 -0.14 0.61
CA LEU A 28 -5.62 -0.59 1.57
C LEU A 28 -4.22 -0.15 1.16
N GLN A 29 -3.92 -0.11 -0.15
CA GLN A 29 -2.66 0.45 -0.66
C GLN A 29 -2.56 1.96 -0.36
N GLN A 30 -3.63 2.72 -0.53
CA GLN A 30 -3.69 4.14 -0.19
C GLN A 30 -3.47 4.35 1.32
N PHE A 31 -4.10 3.52 2.16
CA PHE A 31 -3.89 3.55 3.60
C PHE A 31 -2.43 3.26 3.98
N TYR A 32 -1.77 2.27 3.36
CA TYR A 32 -0.36 2.00 3.59
C TYR A 32 0.54 3.17 3.21
N ARG A 33 0.27 3.82 2.07
CA ARG A 33 1.03 5.02 1.62
C ARG A 33 0.87 6.22 2.55
N GLN A 34 -0.32 6.42 3.11
CA GLN A 34 -0.56 7.50 4.08
C GLN A 34 0.19 7.26 5.40
N ASN A 35 0.25 6.01 5.86
CA ASN A 35 0.95 5.66 7.10
C ASN A 35 2.47 5.61 6.94
N ASP A 36 2.98 5.15 5.79
CA ASP A 36 4.40 5.07 5.50
C ASP A 36 4.73 5.68 4.12
N PRO A 37 4.77 7.02 4.01
CA PRO A 37 5.07 7.69 2.74
C PRO A 37 6.48 7.35 2.21
N THR A 38 7.38 6.83 3.05
CA THR A 38 8.75 6.49 2.68
C THR A 38 8.93 5.04 2.22
N ASN A 39 7.92 4.19 2.44
CA ASN A 39 7.99 2.75 2.22
C ASN A 39 9.21 2.11 2.92
N SER A 40 9.42 2.43 4.20
CA SER A 40 10.52 1.91 5.03
C SER A 40 10.05 0.87 6.06
N MET A 41 8.75 0.76 6.31
CA MET A 41 8.14 -0.14 7.27
C MET A 41 7.33 -1.23 6.55
N ASN A 42 7.90 -2.43 6.51
CA ASN A 42 7.37 -3.61 5.82
C ASN A 42 7.14 -3.42 4.29
N PRO A 43 8.20 -3.09 3.50
CA PRO A 43 8.04 -2.81 2.08
C PRO A 43 7.51 -3.99 1.27
N GLY A 44 6.63 -3.71 0.31
CA GLY A 44 6.06 -4.69 -0.60
C GLY A 44 4.90 -5.51 -0.03
N ILE A 45 4.33 -5.10 1.11
CA ILE A 45 3.09 -5.67 1.64
C ILE A 45 1.96 -5.51 0.62
N GLY A 46 1.10 -6.52 0.48
CA GLY A 46 0.01 -6.51 -0.47
C GLY A 46 0.46 -6.58 -1.94
N LYS A 47 1.64 -7.16 -2.22
CA LYS A 47 2.30 -7.13 -3.54
C LYS A 47 2.56 -5.71 -4.09
N THR A 48 2.73 -4.73 -3.19
CA THR A 48 3.13 -3.36 -3.57
C THR A 48 4.63 -3.26 -3.85
N SER A 49 5.11 -2.05 -4.17
CA SER A 49 6.53 -1.78 -4.40
C SER A 49 7.38 -2.09 -3.16
N LYS A 50 8.59 -2.61 -3.37
CA LYS A 50 9.62 -2.77 -2.33
C LYS A 50 10.63 -1.62 -2.32
N GLN A 51 10.49 -0.67 -3.24
CA GLN A 51 11.43 0.44 -3.38
C GLN A 51 11.09 1.56 -2.41
N LYS A 52 12.11 2.30 -1.95
CA LYS A 52 11.89 3.53 -1.16
C LYS A 52 10.99 4.50 -1.92
N TYR A 53 10.19 5.24 -1.17
CA TYR A 53 9.20 6.18 -1.71
C TYR A 53 8.31 5.51 -2.76
N TRP A 54 8.02 4.21 -2.57
CA TRP A 54 7.17 3.42 -3.46
C TRP A 54 7.68 3.27 -4.91
N GLY A 55 8.94 3.64 -5.18
CA GLY A 55 9.50 3.72 -6.54
C GLY A 55 9.16 5.03 -7.26
N GLU A 56 8.58 5.99 -6.54
CA GLU A 56 8.26 7.33 -7.00
C GLU A 56 9.37 8.31 -6.56
N ALA A 57 9.38 9.50 -7.17
CA ALA A 57 10.27 10.56 -6.70
C ALA A 57 9.95 10.87 -5.23
N ALA A 58 11.00 11.07 -4.41
CA ALA A 58 10.82 11.41 -3.01
C ALA A 58 9.88 12.64 -2.89
N PRO A 59 8.89 12.61 -1.98
CA PRO A 59 8.01 13.75 -1.80
C PRO A 59 8.89 14.95 -1.47
N THR A 60 8.76 16.01 -2.27
CA THR A 60 9.45 17.27 -2.00
C THR A 60 9.00 17.72 -0.62
N PRO A 61 9.91 18.04 0.31
CA PRO A 61 9.48 18.55 1.61
C PRO A 61 8.60 19.77 1.35
N ALA A 62 7.37 19.74 1.85
CA ALA A 62 6.50 20.90 1.81
C ALA A 62 7.28 22.04 2.45
N SER A 63 7.55 23.10 1.67
CA SER A 63 8.18 24.31 2.20
C SER A 63 7.49 24.68 3.50
N PRO A 64 8.23 25.00 4.58
CA PRO A 64 7.61 25.60 5.75
C PRO A 64 6.94 26.87 5.25
N ALA A 65 5.60 26.89 5.29
CA ALA A 65 4.84 28.08 5.03
C ALA A 65 5.36 29.18 5.97
N ASP A 66 5.66 30.34 5.38
CA ASP A 66 6.09 31.54 6.10
C ASP A 66 5.23 31.76 7.36
N PRO A 67 5.85 32.02 8.53
CA PRO A 67 5.10 32.55 9.66
C PRO A 67 4.63 33.95 9.28
N GLN A 68 3.31 34.14 9.14
CA GLN A 68 2.69 35.46 9.25
C GLN A 68 2.76 35.95 10.70
#